data_AF-A0A7Z7YS94-F1
#
_entry.id   AF-A0A7Z7YS94-F1
#
_cell.length_a   1.000
_cell.length_b   1.000
_cell.length_c   1.000
_cell.angle_alpha   90.00
_cell.angle_beta   90.00
_cell.angle_gamma   90.00
#
_symmetry.space_group_name_H-M   'P 1'
#
loop_
_entity.id
_entity.type
_entity.pdbx_description
1 polymer ?
#
loop_
_entity_poly.entity_id
_entity_poly.type
_entity_poly.pdbx_seq_one_letter_code
_entity_poly.pdbx_strand_id
1 'polypeptide(L)'
;LKTIEDTNNAITIIILITAIVFFIVSTIFAFFLSNRITKPLRKLSTQAINVSNGDYSQKTTVNTKDEIGELSYTFNNMSYKIQEHIEALSTQKNIRDRLFNSMIEGVVGLNDKSEIILSNKMADQILPTIDKSIYSEIKNQINATFHSKGT
;
A
#
# COMPACT_ATOMS: atom_id res chain seq x y z
N LEU A 1 -62.70 24.24 35.72
CA LEU A 1 -62.54 23.01 34.89
C LEU A 1 -62.22 23.38 33.44
N LYS A 2 -63.08 24.11 32.71
CA LYS A 2 -62.80 24.57 31.32
C LYS A 2 -61.43 25.25 31.13
N THR A 3 -61.04 26.16 32.02
CA THR A 3 -59.74 26.86 31.95
C THR A 3 -58.51 25.94 32.06
N ILE A 4 -58.63 24.82 32.79
CA ILE A 4 -57.54 23.83 32.92
C ILE A 4 -57.45 22.98 31.66
N GLU A 5 -58.59 22.61 31.08
CA GLU A 5 -58.68 21.83 29.85
C GLU A 5 -58.13 22.61 28.64
N ASP A 6 -58.46 23.90 28.52
CA ASP A 6 -57.93 24.78 27.48
C ASP A 6 -56.41 24.98 27.60
N THR A 7 -55.90 25.10 28.84
CA THR A 7 -54.46 25.23 29.10
C THR A 7 -53.70 23.96 28.72
N ASN A 8 -54.24 22.78 29.05
CA ASN A 8 -53.64 21.50 28.68
C ASN A 8 -53.60 21.32 27.17
N ASN A 9 -54.67 21.67 26.46
CA ASN A 9 -54.72 21.60 24.99
C ASN A 9 -53.68 22.53 24.34
N ALA A 10 -53.51 23.75 24.85
CA ALA A 10 -52.47 24.67 24.39
C ALA A 10 -51.06 24.11 24.61
N ILE A 11 -50.78 23.52 25.79
CA ILE A 11 -49.50 22.86 26.09
C ILE A 11 -49.25 21.70 25.12
N THR A 12 -50.25 20.84 24.89
CA THR A 12 -50.14 19.72 23.94
C THR A 12 -49.81 20.18 22.52
N ILE A 13 -50.47 21.25 22.04
CA ILE A 13 -50.19 21.82 20.72
C ILE A 13 -48.76 22.37 20.64
N ILE A 14 -48.30 23.08 21.67
CA ILE A 14 -46.92 23.61 21.73
C ILE A 14 -45.90 22.46 21.68
N ILE A 15 -46.10 21.40 22.47
CA ILE A 15 -45.22 20.22 22.47
C ILE A 15 -45.19 19.54 21.11
N LEU A 16 -46.35 19.40 20.44
CA LEU A 16 -46.41 18.81 19.10
C LEU A 16 -45.67 19.67 18.07
N ILE A 17 -45.84 20.99 18.10
CA ILE A 17 -45.14 21.91 17.20
C ILE A 17 -43.63 21.83 17.43
N THR A 18 -43.18 21.89 18.69
CA THR A 18 -41.74 21.82 19.00
C THR A 18 -41.16 20.46 18.59
N ALA A 19 -41.86 19.35 18.83
CA ALA A 19 -41.42 18.03 18.41
C ALA A 19 -41.26 17.93 16.89
N ILE A 20 -42.22 18.47 16.12
CA ILE A 20 -42.15 18.50 14.65
C ILE A 20 -40.96 19.34 14.19
N VAL A 21 -40.77 20.53 14.76
CA VAL A 21 -39.63 21.40 14.42
C VAL A 21 -38.30 20.70 14.73
N PHE A 22 -38.17 20.09 15.90
CA PHE A 22 -36.97 19.33 16.27
C PHE A 22 -36.72 18.15 15.32
N PHE A 23 -37.76 17.42 14.95
CA PHE A 23 -37.64 16.30 14.02
C PHE A 23 -37.13 16.76 12.65
N ILE A 24 -37.67 17.86 12.12
CA ILE A 24 -37.25 18.45 10.83
C ILE A 24 -35.78 18.90 10.92
N VAL A 25 -35.42 19.67 11.96
CA VAL A 25 -34.04 20.17 12.14
C VAL A 25 -33.05 19.02 12.29
N SER A 26 -33.37 18.01 13.11
CA SER A 26 -32.54 16.83 13.31
C SER A 26 -32.31 16.06 12.00
N THR A 27 -33.36 15.91 11.18
CA THR A 27 -33.28 15.24 9.88
C THR A 27 -32.38 16.00 8.91
N ILE A 28 -32.53 17.32 8.83
CA ILE A 28 -31.69 18.19 8.00
C ILE A 28 -30.23 18.11 8.47
N PHE A 29 -30.00 18.16 9.79
CA PHE A 29 -28.67 18.07 10.37
C PHE A 29 -27.99 16.72 10.11
N ALA A 30 -28.72 15.62 10.28
CA ALA A 30 -28.23 14.28 9.97
C ALA A 30 -27.84 14.13 8.48
N PHE A 31 -28.65 14.68 7.58
CA PHE A 31 -28.35 14.68 6.15
C PHE A 31 -27.10 15.52 5.82
N PHE A 32 -26.95 16.68 6.46
CA PHE A 32 -25.78 17.53 6.34
C PHE A 32 -24.51 16.80 6.81
N LEU A 33 -24.55 16.16 7.98
CA LEU A 33 -23.43 15.41 8.55
C LEU A 33 -23.01 14.23 7.66
N SER A 34 -24.00 13.48 7.16
CA SER A 34 -23.77 12.37 6.24
C SER A 34 -23.03 12.82 4.97
N ASN A 35 -23.41 13.97 4.41
CA ASN A 35 -22.77 14.49 3.20
C ASN A 35 -21.38 15.10 3.43
N ARG A 36 -21.16 15.78 4.56
CA ARG A 36 -19.87 16.45 4.84
C ARG A 36 -18.82 15.55 5.49
N ILE A 37 -19.24 14.53 6.23
CA ILE A 37 -18.31 13.69 6.99
C ILE A 37 -18.38 12.23 6.52
N THR A 38 -19.55 11.60 6.64
CA THR A 38 -19.67 10.15 6.42
C THR A 38 -19.35 9.74 4.98
N LYS A 39 -19.88 10.45 3.98
CA LYS A 39 -19.64 10.15 2.56
C LYS A 39 -18.17 10.33 2.17
N PRO A 40 -17.50 11.47 2.47
CA PRO A 40 -16.06 11.63 2.23
C PRO A 40 -15.18 10.57 2.92
N LEU A 41 -15.44 10.27 4.19
CA LEU A 41 -14.68 9.25 4.92
C LEU A 41 -14.83 7.86 4.33
N ARG A 42 -16.05 7.50 3.91
CA ARG A 42 -16.29 6.22 3.23
C ARG A 42 -15.54 6.13 1.90
N LYS A 43 -15.47 7.22 1.12
CA LYS A 43 -14.67 7.27 -0.12
C LYS A 43 -13.17 7.05 0.17
N LEU A 44 -12.63 7.72 1.18
CA LEU A 44 -11.23 7.55 1.59
C LEU A 44 -10.96 6.10 2.05
N SER A 45 -11.88 5.52 2.82
CA SER A 45 -11.78 4.12 3.28
C SER A 45 -11.76 3.14 2.11
N THR A 46 -12.65 3.30 1.12
CA THR A 46 -12.63 2.48 -0.09
C THR A 46 -11.32 2.63 -0.86
N GLN A 47 -10.80 3.85 -0.97
CA GLN A 47 -9.53 4.08 -1.66
C GLN A 47 -8.33 3.47 -0.92
N ALA A 48 -8.33 3.51 0.42
CA ALA A 48 -7.32 2.86 1.24
C ALA A 48 -7.28 1.34 1.01
N ILE A 49 -8.45 0.70 0.85
CA ILE A 49 -8.53 -0.73 0.52
C ILE A 49 -7.90 -1.01 -0.85
N ASN A 50 -8.18 -0.18 -1.87
CA ASN A 50 -7.57 -0.34 -3.19
C ASN A 50 -6.04 -0.21 -3.15
N VAL A 51 -5.54 0.78 -2.41
CA VAL A 51 -4.10 0.97 -2.18
C VAL A 51 -3.48 -0.22 -1.45
N SER A 52 -4.17 -0.82 -0.46
CA SER A 52 -3.69 -2.03 0.20
C SER A 52 -3.63 -3.26 -0.72
N ASN A 53 -4.44 -3.27 -1.78
CA ASN A 53 -4.43 -4.31 -2.81
C ASN A 53 -3.41 -4.04 -3.93
N GLY A 54 -2.58 -3.00 -3.81
CA GLY A 54 -1.54 -2.66 -4.77
C GLY A 54 -1.98 -1.72 -5.90
N ASP A 55 -3.21 -1.19 -5.88
CA ASP A 55 -3.64 -0.17 -6.84
C ASP A 55 -3.38 1.24 -6.29
N TYR A 56 -2.22 1.78 -6.65
CA TYR A 56 -1.77 3.13 -6.27
C TYR A 56 -2.16 4.21 -7.29
N SER A 57 -2.72 3.82 -8.45
CA SER A 57 -3.00 4.72 -9.57
C SER A 57 -4.21 5.63 -9.32
N GLN A 58 -5.10 5.20 -8.42
CA GLN A 58 -6.38 5.82 -8.15
C GLN A 58 -6.25 6.95 -7.11
N LYS A 59 -6.87 8.09 -7.41
CA LYS A 59 -6.86 9.28 -6.53
C LYS A 59 -8.24 9.49 -5.91
N THR A 60 -8.25 9.83 -4.63
CA THR A 60 -9.47 10.27 -3.95
C THR A 60 -9.92 11.63 -4.50
N THR A 61 -11.19 11.74 -4.89
CA THR A 61 -11.84 12.96 -5.41
C THR A 61 -12.53 13.79 -4.32
N VAL A 62 -12.17 13.58 -3.06
CA VAL A 62 -12.74 14.32 -1.93
C VAL A 62 -12.13 15.73 -1.93
N ASN A 63 -12.99 16.73 -2.18
CA ASN A 63 -12.62 18.13 -2.23
C ASN A 63 -13.46 18.92 -1.22
N THR A 64 -13.18 18.70 0.06
CA THR A 64 -13.75 19.49 1.17
C THR A 64 -12.74 20.55 1.60
N LYS A 65 -13.21 21.65 2.20
CA LYS A 65 -12.36 22.77 2.65
C LYS A 65 -12.08 22.69 4.15
N ASP A 66 -11.93 21.48 4.65
CA ASP A 66 -11.77 21.12 6.06
C ASP A 66 -10.66 20.07 6.21
N GLU A 67 -10.49 19.56 7.43
CA GLU A 67 -9.48 18.56 7.79
C GLU A 67 -9.63 17.26 6.99
N ILE A 68 -10.84 16.94 6.52
CA ILE A 68 -11.08 15.77 5.65
C ILE A 68 -10.50 15.99 4.25
N GLY A 69 -10.50 17.24 3.78
CA GLY A 69 -9.89 17.63 2.51
C GLY A 69 -8.37 17.55 2.58
N GLU A 70 -7.79 18.06 3.68
CA GLU A 70 -6.35 17.96 3.95
C GLU A 70 -5.91 16.48 4.08
N LEU A 71 -6.71 15.66 4.76
CA LEU A 71 -6.48 14.22 4.84
C LEU A 71 -6.51 13.57 3.46
N SER A 72 -7.48 13.95 2.61
CA SER A 72 -7.56 13.43 1.23
C SER A 72 -6.36 13.82 0.39
N TYR A 73 -5.87 15.06 0.52
CA TYR A 73 -4.67 15.51 -0.16
C TYR A 73 -3.44 14.71 0.30
N THR A 74 -3.27 14.59 1.61
CA THR A 74 -2.15 13.85 2.23
C THR A 74 -2.17 12.38 1.84
N PHE A 75 -3.35 11.74 1.86
CA PHE A 75 -3.53 10.36 1.42
C PHE A 75 -3.13 10.18 -0.05
N ASN A 76 -3.60 11.06 -0.95
CA ASN A 76 -3.24 11.00 -2.37
C ASN A 76 -1.73 11.16 -2.59
N ASN A 77 -1.08 12.07 -1.85
CA ASN A 77 0.38 12.25 -1.91
C ASN A 77 1.14 11.01 -1.44
N MET A 78 0.67 10.36 -0.37
CA MET A 78 1.23 9.11 0.11
C MET A 78 1.11 8.00 -0.93
N SER A 79 -0.08 7.80 -1.53
CA SER A 79 -0.28 6.82 -2.60
C SER A 79 0.65 7.06 -3.80
N TYR A 80 0.80 8.33 -4.20
CA TYR A 80 1.72 8.72 -5.26
C TYR A 80 3.18 8.39 -4.93
N LYS A 81 3.62 8.69 -3.70
CA LYS A 81 4.99 8.37 -3.24
C LYS A 81 5.26 6.87 -3.18
N ILE A 82 4.27 6.08 -2.78
CA ILE A 82 4.38 4.62 -2.81
C ILE A 82 4.57 4.13 -4.25
N GLN A 83 3.76 4.63 -5.19
CA GLN A 83 3.90 4.27 -6.61
C GLN A 83 5.29 4.64 -7.15
N GLU A 84 5.77 5.85 -6.88
CA GLU A 84 7.10 6.32 -7.29
C GLU A 84 8.21 5.40 -6.76
N HIS A 85 8.13 4.98 -5.49
CA HIS A 85 9.11 4.06 -4.91
C HIS A 85 9.07 2.67 -5.54
N ILE A 86 7.88 2.14 -5.87
CA ILE A 86 7.75 0.84 -6.53
C ILE A 86 8.36 0.89 -7.94
N GLU A 87 8.09 1.95 -8.70
CA GLU A 87 8.67 2.15 -10.03
C GLU A 87 10.20 2.29 -9.98
N ALA A 88 10.72 3.03 -9.00
CA ALA A 88 12.15 3.16 -8.77
C ALA A 88 12.81 1.82 -8.42
N LEU A 89 12.22 1.05 -7.50
CA LEU A 89 12.72 -0.27 -7.11
C LEU A 89 12.71 -1.26 -8.28
N SER A 90 11.63 -1.26 -9.08
CA SER A 90 11.52 -2.09 -10.28
C SER A 90 12.61 -1.72 -11.30
N THR A 91 12.84 -0.43 -11.51
CA THR A 91 13.90 0.07 -12.39
C THR A 91 15.29 -0.36 -11.91
N GLN A 92 15.57 -0.19 -10.62
CA GLN A 92 16.84 -0.60 -10.03
C GLN A 92 17.07 -2.11 -10.17
N LYS A 93 16.04 -2.92 -9.93
CA LYS A 93 16.08 -4.37 -10.13
C LYS A 93 16.38 -4.72 -11.58
N ASN A 94 15.68 -4.11 -12.53
CA ASN A 94 15.90 -4.35 -13.96
C ASN A 94 17.33 -3.97 -14.39
N ILE A 95 17.87 -2.86 -13.89
CA ILE A 95 19.26 -2.47 -14.16
C ILE A 95 20.22 -3.52 -13.58
N ARG A 96 20.03 -3.94 -12.32
CA ARG A 96 20.85 -4.98 -11.68
C ARG A 96 20.85 -6.27 -12.50
N ASP A 97 19.68 -6.74 -12.91
CA ASP A 97 19.54 -7.99 -13.66
C ASP A 97 20.16 -7.89 -15.06
N ARG A 98 20.07 -6.72 -15.71
CA ARG A 98 20.71 -6.47 -17.00
C ARG A 98 22.23 -6.43 -16.90
N LEU A 99 22.77 -5.71 -15.92
CA LEU A 99 24.21 -5.65 -15.68
C LEU A 99 24.77 -7.04 -15.41
N PHE A 100 24.15 -7.78 -14.49
CA PHE A 100 24.54 -9.13 -14.12
C PHE A 100 24.57 -10.09 -15.32
N ASN A 101 23.56 -10.03 -16.19
CA ASN A 101 23.49 -10.87 -17.39
C ASN A 101 24.30 -10.38 -18.58
N SER A 102 24.78 -9.13 -18.57
CA SER A 102 25.63 -8.56 -19.62
C SER A 102 27.14 -8.80 -19.42
N MET A 103 27.54 -9.28 -18.24
CA MET A 103 28.94 -9.58 -17.93
C MET A 103 29.48 -10.67 -18.86
N ILE A 104 30.69 -10.44 -19.38
CA ILE A 104 31.41 -11.39 -20.25
C ILE A 104 32.04 -12.50 -19.43
N GLU A 105 32.33 -12.25 -18.14
CA GLU A 105 32.74 -13.28 -17.21
C GLU A 105 31.53 -14.07 -16.68
N GLY A 106 31.70 -15.38 -16.56
CA GLY A 106 30.74 -16.23 -15.84
C GLY A 106 30.83 -15.99 -14.35
N VAL A 107 29.73 -15.59 -13.72
CA VAL A 107 29.63 -15.35 -12.27
C VAL A 107 28.68 -16.37 -11.65
N VAL A 108 29.19 -17.11 -10.66
CA VAL A 108 28.43 -18.09 -9.88
C VAL A 108 28.57 -17.75 -8.40
N GLY A 109 27.44 -17.68 -7.68
CA GLY A 109 27.43 -17.56 -6.22
C GLY A 109 26.98 -18.87 -5.57
N LEU A 110 27.67 -19.26 -4.51
CA LEU A 110 27.43 -20.49 -3.76
C LEU A 110 27.03 -20.17 -2.31
N ASN A 111 26.20 -21.02 -1.71
CA ASN A 111 25.99 -21.00 -0.26
C ASN A 111 27.06 -21.82 0.50
N ASP A 112 26.97 -21.86 1.82
CA ASP A 112 27.83 -22.63 2.73
C ASP A 112 27.81 -24.15 2.46
N LYS A 113 26.74 -24.66 1.84
CA LYS A 113 26.62 -26.06 1.40
C LYS A 113 27.18 -26.30 -0.01
N SER A 114 27.82 -25.30 -0.62
CA SER A 114 28.33 -25.33 -2.00
C SER A 114 27.24 -25.50 -3.07
N GLU A 115 26.00 -25.12 -2.78
CA GLU A 115 24.90 -25.11 -3.75
C GLU A 115 24.88 -23.76 -4.50
N ILE A 116 24.62 -23.79 -5.81
CA ILE A 116 24.51 -22.59 -6.63
C ILE A 116 23.23 -21.83 -6.25
N ILE A 117 23.37 -20.61 -5.74
CA ILE A 117 22.26 -19.72 -5.38
C ILE A 117 22.03 -18.61 -6.41
N LEU A 118 23.00 -18.38 -7.30
CA LEU A 118 22.94 -17.41 -8.39
C LEU A 118 23.96 -17.75 -9.48
N SER A 119 23.56 -17.59 -10.74
CA SER A 119 24.39 -17.78 -11.93
C SER A 119 23.95 -16.76 -12.98
N ASN A 120 24.89 -16.12 -13.66
CA ASN A 120 24.57 -15.26 -14.80
C ASN A 120 24.49 -16.07 -16.11
N LYS A 121 23.88 -15.48 -17.15
CA LYS A 121 23.76 -16.11 -18.47
C LYS A 121 25.09 -16.67 -19.01
N MET A 122 26.21 -15.96 -18.78
CA MET A 122 27.51 -16.41 -19.25
C MET A 122 28.00 -17.65 -18.49
N ALA A 123 27.85 -17.71 -17.17
CA ALA A 123 28.20 -18.88 -16.38
C ALA A 123 27.41 -20.11 -16.84
N ASP A 124 26.11 -19.95 -17.15
CA ASP A 124 25.29 -21.04 -17.69
C ASP A 124 25.80 -21.55 -19.06
N GLN A 125 26.45 -20.68 -19.85
CA GLN A 125 27.07 -21.05 -21.12
C GLN A 125 28.44 -21.71 -20.94
N ILE A 126 29.24 -21.24 -19.98
CA ILE A 126 30.61 -21.74 -19.74
C ILE A 126 30.59 -23.05 -18.95
N LEU A 127 29.81 -23.16 -17.87
CA LEU A 127 29.82 -24.29 -16.93
C LEU A 127 29.76 -25.68 -17.62
N PRO A 128 28.91 -25.91 -18.64
CA PRO A 128 28.87 -27.19 -19.35
C PRO A 128 30.13 -27.50 -20.17
N THR A 129 30.92 -26.50 -20.51
CA THR A 129 32.14 -26.63 -21.33
C THR A 129 33.40 -26.89 -20.51
N ILE A 130 33.31 -26.73 -19.18
CA ILE A 130 34.44 -26.93 -18.26
C ILE A 130 34.76 -28.42 -18.17
N ASP A 131 36.04 -28.77 -18.29
CA ASP A 131 36.48 -30.15 -18.17
C ASP A 131 36.46 -30.65 -16.70
N LYS A 132 36.64 -31.96 -16.52
CA LYS A 132 36.69 -32.55 -15.16
C LYS A 132 37.90 -32.08 -14.34
N SER A 133 38.99 -31.63 -14.97
CA SER A 133 40.22 -31.24 -14.28
C SER A 133 40.06 -29.88 -13.60
N ILE A 134 39.56 -28.89 -14.33
CA ILE A 134 39.22 -27.54 -13.87
C ILE A 134 38.08 -27.62 -12.84
N TYR A 135 37.08 -28.49 -13.05
CA TYR A 135 36.01 -28.67 -12.06
C TYR A 135 36.55 -29.13 -10.69
N SER A 136 37.52 -30.05 -10.68
CA SER A 136 38.17 -30.52 -9.46
C SER A 136 38.95 -29.40 -8.77
N GLU A 137 39.65 -28.57 -9.53
CA GLU A 137 40.42 -27.44 -9.04
C GLU A 137 39.52 -26.37 -8.39
N ILE A 138 38.42 -26.02 -9.05
CA ILE A 138 37.39 -25.10 -8.52
C ILE A 138 36.81 -25.65 -7.22
N LYS A 139 36.46 -26.95 -7.17
CA LYS A 139 35.90 -27.58 -5.97
C LYS A 139 36.88 -27.54 -4.78
N ASN A 140 38.16 -27.78 -5.03
CA ASN A 140 39.18 -27.67 -3.99
C ASN A 140 39.31 -26.24 -3.45
N GLN A 141 39.24 -25.24 -4.33
CA GLN A 141 39.34 -23.84 -3.98
C GLN A 141 38.11 -23.32 -3.20
N ILE A 142 36.91 -23.80 -3.55
CA ILE A 142 35.68 -23.57 -2.80
C ILE A 142 35.83 -24.11 -1.38
N ASN A 143 36.21 -25.38 -1.23
CA ASN A 143 36.40 -26.02 0.08
C ASN A 143 37.42 -25.25 0.94
N ALA A 144 38.55 -24.84 0.37
CA ALA A 144 39.57 -24.06 1.08
C ALA A 144 39.03 -22.70 1.56
N THR A 145 38.22 -22.02 0.74
CA THR A 145 37.66 -20.69 1.05
C THR A 145 36.63 -20.78 2.17
N PHE A 146 35.69 -21.73 2.11
CA PHE A 146 34.65 -21.90 3.11
C PHE A 146 35.18 -22.48 4.43
N HIS A 147 36.19 -23.35 4.40
CA HIS A 147 36.85 -23.83 5.63
C HIS A 147 37.70 -22.76 6.32
N SER A 148 38.29 -21.81 5.58
CA SER A 148 39.08 -20.72 6.20
C SER A 148 38.23 -19.68 6.96
N LYS A 149 36.93 -19.57 6.64
CA LYS A 149 35.99 -18.64 7.30
C LYS A 149 35.21 -19.27 8.45
N GLY A 150 35.49 -20.53 8.78
CA GLY A 150 34.95 -21.26 9.93
C GLY A 150 35.86 -21.20 11.16
N THR A 151 36.20 -20.00 11.62
CA THR A 151 36.65 -19.69 13.00
C THR A 151 36.12 -18.32 13.39
#